data_AF-A0A3B8KVS2-F1
#
_entry.id   AF-A0A3B8KVS2-F1
#
_cell.length_a   1.000
_cell.length_b   1.000
_cell.length_c   1.000
_cell.angle_alpha   90.00
_cell.angle_beta   90.00
_cell.angle_gamma   90.00
#
_symmetry.space_group_name_H-M   'P 1'
#
loop_
_entity.id
_entity.type
_entity.pdbx_description
1 polymer ?
#
loop_
_entity_poly.entity_id
_entity_poly.type
_entity_poly.pdbx_seq_one_letter_code
_entity_poly.pdbx_strand_id
1 'polypeptide(L)'
;MGEMWRSFSKRAFVKALSRLLPDIRCEHLEPAPAGVRAQALSTDGTLVDDFLVQSHGRVVNVGNAPSPAATASLNVGRLVVGRLAERFE
;
A
#
# COMPACT_ATOMS: atom_id res chain seq x y z
N MET A 1 0.18 8.30 -18.73
CA MET A 1 1.24 9.33 -18.89
C MET A 1 1.26 10.40 -17.80
N GLY A 2 0.12 10.88 -17.29
CA GLY A 2 0.11 11.98 -16.30
C GLY A 2 0.77 11.66 -14.95
N GLU A 3 0.80 10.40 -14.52
CA GLU A 3 1.48 9.98 -13.29
C GLU A 3 3.00 10.08 -13.42
N MET A 4 3.58 9.38 -14.41
CA MET A 4 5.02 9.42 -14.71
C MET A 4 5.57 10.85 -14.84
N TRP A 5 4.84 11.74 -15.52
CA TRP A 5 5.22 13.15 -15.66
C TRP A 5 5.25 13.89 -14.31
N ARG A 6 4.26 13.66 -13.44
CA ARG A 6 4.21 14.28 -12.10
C ARG A 6 5.28 13.70 -11.17
N SER A 7 5.63 12.41 -11.31
CA SER A 7 6.73 11.80 -10.56
C SER A 7 8.09 12.38 -10.97
N PHE A 8 8.27 12.72 -12.24
CA PHE A 8 9.52 13.30 -12.75
C PHE A 8 9.62 14.83 -12.53
N SER A 9 8.51 15.58 -12.67
CA SER A 9 8.51 17.05 -12.64
C SER A 9 7.86 17.61 -11.38
N LYS A 10 8.69 18.16 -10.47
CA LYS A 10 8.24 18.84 -9.24
C LYS A 10 7.19 19.92 -9.51
N ARG A 11 7.36 20.71 -10.58
CA ARG A 11 6.40 21.76 -10.97
C ARG A 11 5.06 21.17 -11.40
N ALA A 12 5.07 20.07 -12.14
CA ALA A 12 3.85 19.38 -12.55
C ALA A 12 3.12 18.76 -11.36
N PHE A 13 3.86 18.22 -10.38
CA PHE A 13 3.30 17.72 -9.13
C PHE A 13 2.62 18.84 -8.33
N VAL A 14 3.30 19.98 -8.12
CA VAL A 14 2.75 21.16 -7.43
C VAL A 14 1.47 21.67 -8.11
N LYS A 15 1.47 21.78 -9.44
CA LYS A 15 0.27 22.19 -10.19
C LYS A 15 -0.92 21.23 -10.03
N ALA A 16 -0.66 19.94 -9.85
CA ALA A 16 -1.72 18.97 -9.58
C ALA A 16 -2.22 19.07 -8.14
N LEU A 17 -1.29 19.25 -7.18
CA LEU A 17 -1.58 19.37 -5.75
C LEU A 17 -2.35 20.65 -5.41
N SER A 18 -2.16 21.74 -6.17
CA SER A 18 -2.87 23.01 -5.95
C SER A 18 -4.39 22.93 -6.09
N ARG A 19 -4.92 21.84 -6.67
CA ARG A 19 -6.37 21.55 -6.67
C ARG A 19 -6.92 21.24 -5.28
N LEU A 20 -6.08 20.71 -4.39
CA LEU A 20 -6.42 20.39 -3.00
C LEU A 20 -5.88 21.45 -2.03
N LEU A 21 -4.71 22.03 -2.33
CA LEU A 21 -4.03 23.03 -1.51
C LEU A 21 -3.62 24.25 -2.37
N PRO A 22 -4.51 25.23 -2.60
CA PRO A 22 -4.30 26.31 -3.58
C PRO A 22 -3.00 27.10 -3.42
N ASP A 23 -2.57 27.32 -2.18
CA ASP A 23 -1.38 28.14 -1.86
C ASP A 23 -0.06 27.37 -1.89
N ILE A 24 -0.07 26.09 -2.27
CA ILE A 24 1.14 25.25 -2.30
C ILE A 24 2.14 25.72 -3.36
N ARG A 25 3.40 25.85 -2.97
CA ARG A 25 4.52 26.29 -3.82
C ARG A 25 5.62 25.24 -3.86
N CYS A 26 6.49 25.33 -4.86
CA CYS A 26 7.61 24.39 -5.03
C CYS A 26 8.57 24.38 -3.82
N GLU A 27 8.72 25.51 -3.13
CA GLU A 27 9.55 25.64 -1.93
C GLU A 27 8.98 24.93 -0.69
N HIS A 28 7.68 24.62 -0.67
CA HIS A 28 7.03 23.92 0.44
C HIS A 28 7.23 22.40 0.40
N LEU A 29 7.74 21.86 -0.72
CA LEU A 29 7.94 20.43 -0.91
C LEU A 29 9.42 20.07 -0.81
N GLU A 30 9.70 19.00 -0.09
CA GLU A 30 11.01 18.35 -0.04
C GLU A 30 10.96 16.99 -0.75
N PRO A 31 12.11 16.47 -1.25
CA PRO A 31 12.16 15.13 -1.81
C PRO A 31 11.81 14.07 -0.76
N ALA A 32 11.01 13.08 -1.17
CA ALA A 32 10.68 11.92 -0.36
C ALA A 32 10.90 10.64 -1.18
N PRO A 33 11.26 9.51 -0.53
CA PRO A 33 11.37 8.23 -1.23
C PRO A 33 10.01 7.77 -1.73
N ALA A 34 10.01 7.00 -2.82
CA ALA A 34 8.80 6.33 -3.30
C ALA A 34 8.44 5.14 -2.39
N GLY A 35 7.15 4.94 -2.15
CA GLY A 35 6.61 3.74 -1.50
C GLY A 35 6.07 2.76 -2.53
N VAL A 36 6.30 1.46 -2.32
CA VAL A 36 5.69 0.38 -3.11
C VAL A 36 4.65 -0.33 -2.24
N ARG A 37 3.42 -0.44 -2.74
CA ARG A 37 2.37 -1.19 -2.06
C ARG A 37 2.54 -2.67 -2.39
N ALA A 38 2.51 -3.53 -1.37
CA ALA A 38 2.41 -4.98 -1.56
C ALA A 38 0.99 -5.32 -2.05
N GLN A 39 0.79 -5.18 -3.35
CA GLN A 39 -0.47 -5.50 -4.02
C GLN A 39 -0.33 -6.82 -4.78
N ALA A 40 -1.14 -7.80 -4.44
CA ALA A 40 -1.16 -9.08 -5.14
C ALA A 40 -1.88 -8.96 -6.49
N LEU A 41 -1.34 -9.66 -7.49
CA LEU A 41 -1.93 -9.86 -8.80
C LEU A 41 -2.34 -11.33 -8.92
N SER A 42 -3.60 -11.57 -9.27
CA SER A 42 -4.14 -12.90 -9.54
C SER A 42 -3.60 -13.45 -10.86
N THR A 43 -3.72 -14.78 -11.05
CA THR A 43 -3.31 -15.49 -12.26
C THR A 43 -4.09 -15.05 -13.50
N ASP A 44 -5.28 -14.49 -13.33
CA ASP A 44 -6.09 -13.90 -14.41
C ASP A 44 -5.77 -12.42 -14.67
N GLY A 45 -4.76 -11.86 -13.99
CA GLY A 45 -4.33 -10.48 -14.13
C GLY A 45 -5.18 -9.47 -13.34
N THR A 46 -6.12 -9.91 -12.50
CA THR A 46 -6.88 -9.02 -11.62
C THR A 46 -6.08 -8.63 -10.38
N LEU A 47 -6.23 -7.39 -9.92
CA LEU A 47 -5.65 -6.96 -8.65
C LEU A 47 -6.50 -7.48 -7.49
N VAL A 48 -5.84 -8.00 -6.45
CA VAL A 48 -6.55 -8.44 -5.25
C VAL A 48 -6.85 -7.23 -4.37
N ASP A 49 -8.13 -6.91 -4.24
CA ASP A 49 -8.57 -5.74 -3.48
C ASP A 49 -8.60 -5.95 -1.96
N ASP A 50 -8.78 -7.20 -1.50
CA ASP A 50 -8.92 -7.56 -0.07
C ASP A 50 -7.69 -8.32 0.50
N PHE A 51 -7.68 -8.62 1.80
CA PHE A 51 -6.63 -9.39 2.44
C PHE A 51 -6.46 -10.78 1.80
N LEU A 52 -5.25 -11.06 1.32
CA LEU A 52 -4.84 -12.39 0.88
C LEU A 52 -3.91 -12.97 1.94
N VAL A 53 -4.44 -13.89 2.74
CA VAL A 53 -3.66 -14.62 3.74
C VAL A 53 -3.76 -16.11 3.46
N GLN A 54 -2.63 -16.71 3.13
CA GLN A 54 -2.50 -18.13 2.80
C GLN A 54 -1.77 -18.85 3.93
N SER A 55 -2.08 -20.12 4.14
CA SER A 55 -1.44 -20.91 5.19
C SER A 55 -1.08 -22.30 4.65
N HIS A 56 0.11 -22.78 5.01
CA HIS A 56 0.57 -24.11 4.63
C HIS A 56 1.47 -24.67 5.73
N GLY A 57 1.08 -25.81 6.33
CA GLY A 57 1.74 -26.33 7.53
C GLY A 57 1.81 -25.28 8.63
N ARG A 58 3.03 -24.99 9.10
CA ARG A 58 3.33 -24.00 10.15
C ARG A 58 3.68 -22.60 9.60
N VAL A 59 3.36 -22.32 8.34
CA VAL A 59 3.66 -21.05 7.67
C VAL A 59 2.37 -20.30 7.34
N VAL A 60 2.32 -19.01 7.67
CA VAL A 60 1.26 -18.08 7.27
C VAL A 60 1.87 -16.98 6.40
N ASN A 61 1.44 -16.87 5.15
CA ASN A 61 1.87 -15.87 4.18
C ASN A 61 0.80 -14.78 4.04
N VAL A 62 1.17 -13.53 4.31
CA VAL A 62 0.32 -12.36 4.03
C VAL A 62 0.70 -11.82 2.65
N GLY A 63 -0.01 -12.27 1.61
CA GLY A 63 0.25 -11.93 0.22
C GLY A 63 -0.33 -10.58 -0.21
N ASN A 64 -1.41 -10.13 0.44
CA ASN A 64 -2.02 -8.83 0.18
C ASN A 64 -2.61 -8.28 1.48
N ALA A 65 -2.32 -7.01 1.78
CA ALA A 65 -2.89 -6.29 2.91
C ALA A 65 -3.24 -4.86 2.43
N PRO A 66 -4.48 -4.62 1.97
CA PRO A 66 -4.86 -3.35 1.39
C PRO A 66 -4.98 -2.24 2.45
N SER A 67 -5.00 -1.00 1.98
CA SER A 67 -5.30 0.17 2.80
C SER A 67 -6.64 -0.02 3.53
N PRO A 68 -6.72 0.31 4.83
CA PRO A 68 -5.71 1.00 5.64
C PRO A 68 -4.84 0.06 6.49
N ALA A 69 -4.08 -0.87 5.87
CA ALA A 69 -3.23 -1.85 6.57
C ALA A 69 -2.28 -1.25 7.61
N ALA A 70 -1.66 -0.10 7.33
CA ALA A 70 -0.79 0.57 8.32
C ALA A 70 -1.58 1.03 9.56
N THR A 71 -2.73 1.68 9.35
CA THR A 71 -3.61 2.16 10.42
C THR A 71 -4.21 1.00 11.24
N ALA A 72 -4.60 -0.09 10.58
CA ALA A 72 -5.21 -1.26 11.21
C ALA A 72 -4.19 -2.35 11.61
N SER A 73 -2.89 -2.04 11.60
CA SER A 73 -1.79 -3.00 11.73
C SER A 73 -1.89 -3.92 12.96
N LEU A 74 -2.35 -3.40 14.10
CA LEU A 74 -2.53 -4.21 15.31
C LEU A 74 -3.64 -5.26 15.17
N ASN A 75 -4.75 -4.91 14.52
CA ASN A 75 -5.84 -5.86 14.28
C ASN A 75 -5.42 -6.89 13.21
N VAL A 76 -4.69 -6.46 12.18
CA VAL A 76 -4.09 -7.38 11.20
C VAL A 76 -3.12 -8.34 11.89
N GLY A 77 -2.27 -7.84 12.80
CA GLY A 77 -1.37 -8.68 13.59
C GLY A 77 -2.11 -9.75 14.41
N ARG A 78 -3.20 -9.38 15.09
CA ARG A 78 -4.05 -10.34 15.82
C ARG A 78 -4.65 -11.40 14.89
N LEU A 79 -5.14 -11.00 13.71
CA LEU A 79 -5.67 -11.94 12.71
C LEU A 79 -4.61 -12.95 12.27
N VAL A 80 -3.39 -12.47 11.97
CA VAL A 80 -2.27 -13.32 11.53
C VAL A 80 -1.86 -14.30 12.64
N VAL A 81 -1.73 -13.82 13.88
CA VAL A 81 -1.37 -14.66 15.03
C VAL A 81 -2.44 -15.71 15.30
N GLY A 82 -3.73 -15.34 15.23
CA GLY A 82 -4.83 -16.30 15.40
C GLY A 82 -4.77 -17.44 14.39
N ARG A 83 -4.60 -17.12 13.10
CA ARG A 83 -4.45 -18.14 12.04
C ARG A 83 -3.21 -19.01 12.19
N LEU A 84 -2.14 -18.47 12.77
CA LEU A 84 -0.92 -19.21 13.02
C LEU A 84 -1.05 -20.15 14.22
N ALA A 85 -1.73 -19.71 15.29
CA ALA A 85 -1.95 -20.51 16.50
C ALA A 85 -2.71 -21.82 16.20
N GLU A 86 -3.75 -21.77 15.36
CA GLU A 86 -4.51 -22.92 14.86
C GLU A 86 -3.64 -23.97 14.12
N ARG A 87 -2.39 -23.66 13.79
CA ARG A 87 -1.45 -24.58 13.09
C ARG A 87 -0.49 -25.30 14.02
N PHE A 88 -0.48 -24.92 15.30
CA PHE A 88 0.35 -25.55 16.32
C PHE A 88 -0.42 -26.53 17.21
N GLU A 89 -1.74 -26.53 17.11
CA GLU A 89 -2.65 -27.57 17.65
C GLU A 89 -2.70 -28.78 16.70
#